data_AF-A0A1I1HQE5-F1
#
_entry.id   AF-A0A1I1HQE5-F1
#
_cell.length_a   1.000
_cell.length_b   1.000
_cell.length_c   1.000
_cell.angle_alpha   90.00
_cell.angle_beta   90.00
_cell.angle_gamma   90.00
#
_symmetry.space_group_name_H-M   'P 1'
#
loop_
_entity.id
_entity.type
_entity.pdbx_description
1 polymer ?
#
loop_
_entity_poly.entity_id
_entity_poly.type
_entity_poly.pdbx_seq_one_letter_code
_entity_poly.pdbx_strand_id
1 'polypeptide(L)'
;MCEKIGSEHSVEGTMKKWTTEIRAIDPLTGELATYAGPYIDAPTFEDAERFCQANGLGYCKVIGQLVAEVDKVTGLRIDYDNIN
;
A
#
# COMPACT_ATOMS: atom_id res chain seq x y z
N MET A 1 16.67 33.58 22.44
CA MET A 1 17.52 32.39 22.33
C MET A 1 16.56 31.21 22.30
N CYS A 2 16.19 30.75 21.10
CA CYS A 2 15.20 29.69 20.93
C CYS A 2 15.98 28.41 20.69
N GLU A 3 15.95 27.51 21.67
CA GLU A 3 16.71 26.27 21.66
C GLU A 3 16.17 25.35 20.55
N LYS A 4 17.07 25.01 19.63
CA LYS A 4 16.87 23.94 18.66
C LYS A 4 16.77 22.63 19.44
N ILE A 5 15.56 22.09 19.57
CA ILE A 5 15.38 20.68 19.94
C ILE A 5 15.62 19.83 18.68
N GLY A 6 16.51 18.83 18.83
CA GLY A 6 17.14 18.03 17.78
C GLY A 6 16.16 17.39 16.80
N SER A 7 16.49 17.37 15.50
CA SER A 7 17.44 16.45 14.87
C SER A 7 16.95 15.00 14.94
N GLU A 8 16.18 14.64 13.90
CA GLU A 8 16.28 13.39 13.14
C GLU A 8 16.27 12.08 13.93
N HIS A 9 15.07 11.59 14.21
CA HIS A 9 14.84 10.14 14.20
C HIS A 9 14.45 9.75 12.76
N SER A 10 15.45 9.44 11.94
CA SER A 10 15.25 8.76 10.66
C SER A 10 14.75 7.35 10.97
N VAL A 11 13.44 7.14 10.88
CA VAL A 11 12.90 5.79 10.72
C VAL A 11 13.37 5.28 9.36
N GLU A 12 14.48 4.52 9.33
CA GLU A 12 14.79 3.62 8.22
C GLU A 12 13.76 2.49 8.21
N GLY A 13 12.51 2.83 7.92
CA GLY A 13 11.54 1.86 7.45
C GLY A 13 11.78 1.72 5.96
N THR A 14 12.38 0.61 5.53
CA THR A 14 12.45 0.27 4.10
C THR A 14 11.06 0.45 3.49
N MET A 15 10.94 1.27 2.46
CA MET A 15 9.65 1.52 1.81
C MET A 15 9.11 0.20 1.28
N LYS A 16 7.95 -0.22 1.77
CA LYS A 16 7.26 -1.43 1.34
C LYS A 16 6.08 -1.08 0.47
N LYS A 17 5.75 -1.98 -0.44
CA LYS A 17 4.54 -1.88 -1.24
C LYS A 17 3.41 -2.65 -0.57
N TRP A 18 2.25 -2.03 -0.44
CA TRP A 18 1.06 -2.58 0.19
C TRP A 18 -0.05 -2.69 -0.84
N THR A 19 -0.82 -3.77 -0.77
CA THR A 19 -1.99 -3.99 -1.62
C THR A 19 -3.24 -3.50 -0.92
N THR A 20 -4.18 -2.97 -1.70
CA THR A 20 -5.48 -2.52 -1.20
C THR A 20 -6.62 -3.19 -1.98
N GLU A 21 -7.79 -3.25 -1.36
CA GLU A 21 -9.02 -3.70 -1.99
C GLU A 21 -10.14 -2.67 -1.78
N ILE A 22 -11.10 -2.67 -2.70
CA ILE A 22 -12.35 -1.92 -2.59
C ILE A 22 -13.52 -2.87 -2.78
N ARG A 23 -14.56 -2.71 -1.96
CA ARG A 23 -15.85 -3.38 -2.15
C ARG A 23 -16.84 -2.40 -2.77
N ALA A 24 -17.28 -2.68 -3.98
CA ALA A 24 -18.19 -1.82 -4.74
C ALA A 24 -19.23 -2.65 -5.49
N ILE A 25 -20.34 -2.01 -5.85
CA ILE A 25 -21.35 -2.63 -6.71
C ILE A 25 -20.83 -2.62 -8.15
N ASP A 26 -20.80 -3.79 -8.78
CA ASP A 26 -20.44 -3.92 -10.19
C ASP A 26 -21.52 -3.22 -11.05
N PRO A 27 -21.16 -2.25 -11.91
CA PRO A 27 -22.14 -1.55 -12.72
C PRO A 27 -22.79 -2.42 -13.81
N LEU A 28 -22.17 -3.54 -14.18
CA LEU A 28 -22.69 -4.46 -15.20
C LEU A 28 -23.63 -5.51 -14.59
N THR A 29 -23.27 -6.07 -13.43
CA THR A 29 -24.05 -7.16 -12.81
C THR A 29 -24.98 -6.68 -11.69
N GLY A 30 -24.71 -5.51 -11.10
CA GLY A 30 -25.43 -5.00 -9.93
C GLY A 30 -25.07 -5.72 -8.61
N GLU A 31 -24.06 -6.59 -8.62
CA GLU A 31 -23.65 -7.37 -7.45
C GLU A 31 -22.51 -6.70 -6.68
N LEU A 32 -22.43 -6.97 -5.37
CA LEU A 32 -21.31 -6.50 -4.56
C LEU A 32 -20.07 -7.35 -4.86
N ALA A 33 -19.06 -6.72 -5.46
CA ALA A 33 -17.79 -7.34 -5.80
C ALA A 33 -16.62 -6.69 -5.06
N THR A 34 -15.51 -7.42 -4.99
CA THR A 34 -14.23 -6.92 -4.47
C THR A 34 -13.29 -6.69 -5.63
N TYR A 35 -12.72 -5.49 -5.72
CA TYR A 35 -11.76 -5.11 -6.75
C TYR A 35 -10.40 -4.81 -6.14
N ALA A 36 -9.34 -5.06 -6.91
CA ALA A 36 -8.00 -4.62 -6.56
C ALA A 36 -7.94 -3.09 -6.58
N GLY A 37 -7.48 -2.51 -5.48
CA GLY A 37 -7.21 -1.08 -5.36
C GLY A 37 -5.78 -0.71 -5.75
N PRO A 38 -5.39 0.56 -5.60
CA PRO A 38 -4.02 1.00 -5.86
C PRO A 38 -3.03 0.37 -4.88
N TYR A 39 -1.79 0.23 -5.33
CA TYR A 39 -0.68 -0.12 -4.45
C TYR A 39 -0.21 1.13 -3.70
N ILE A 40 0.11 0.97 -2.41
CA ILE A 40 0.54 2.05 -1.52
C ILE A 40 1.97 1.80 -1.10
N ASP A 41 2.83 2.80 -1.23
CA ASP A 41 4.20 2.72 -0.75
C ASP A 41 4.26 3.34 0.66
N ALA A 42 4.58 2.53 1.66
CA ALA A 42 4.68 2.96 3.05
C ALA A 42 5.63 2.04 3.84
N PRO A 43 6.29 2.55 4.90
CA PRO A 43 7.22 1.73 5.70
C PRO A 43 6.50 0.67 6.55
N THR A 44 5.28 0.95 7.00
CA THR A 44 4.48 0.09 7.89
C THR A 44 3.05 -0.05 7.39
N PHE A 45 2.34 -1.07 7.90
CA PHE A 45 0.93 -1.28 7.58
C PHE A 45 0.08 -0.12 8.11
N GLU A 46 0.36 0.34 9.33
CA GLU A 46 -0.37 1.46 9.93
C GLU A 46 -0.17 2.76 9.14
N ASP A 47 1.04 2.99 8.60
CA ASP A 47 1.31 4.14 7.75
C ASP A 47 0.60 4.03 6.40
N ALA A 48 0.49 2.82 5.84
CA ALA A 48 -0.29 2.59 4.62
C ALA A 48 -1.78 2.89 4.85
N GLU A 49 -2.35 2.47 5.99
CA GLU A 49 -3.75 2.78 6.33
C GLU A 49 -3.96 4.29 6.54
N ARG A 50 -3.06 4.95 7.28
CA ARG A 50 -3.08 6.41 7.47
C ARG A 50 -2.98 7.14 6.14
N PHE A 51 -2.11 6.70 5.24
CA PHE A 51 -1.98 7.27 3.92
C PHE A 51 -3.30 7.18 3.14
N CYS A 52 -3.97 6.02 3.18
CA CYS A 52 -5.26 5.85 2.53
C CYS A 52 -6.30 6.85 3.06
N GLN A 53 -6.39 7.00 4.38
CA GLN A 53 -7.33 7.93 5.01
C GLN A 53 -7.03 9.40 4.70
N ALA A 54 -5.74 9.78 4.62
CA ALA A 54 -5.33 11.16 4.40
C ALA A 54 -5.37 11.61 2.93
N ASN A 55 -5.23 10.68 1.97
CA ASN A 55 -5.04 11.00 0.55
C ASN A 55 -6.27 10.68 -0.32
N GLY A 56 -7.46 10.63 0.28
CA GLY A 56 -8.71 10.42 -0.45
C GLY A 56 -8.97 8.97 -0.88
N LEU A 57 -8.23 8.01 -0.31
CA LEU A 57 -8.43 6.57 -0.51
C LEU A 57 -9.06 5.92 0.73
N GLY A 58 -9.81 6.68 1.53
CA GLY A 58 -10.44 6.16 2.76
C GLY A 58 -11.48 5.06 2.53
N TYR A 59 -11.90 4.86 1.27
CA TYR A 59 -12.75 3.76 0.81
C TYR A 59 -11.97 2.46 0.51
N CYS A 60 -10.64 2.54 0.39
CA CYS A 60 -9.78 1.39 0.19
C CYS A 60 -9.39 0.78 1.54
N LYS A 61 -9.33 -0.54 1.58
CA LYS A 61 -8.82 -1.29 2.72
C LYS A 61 -7.45 -1.87 2.38
N VAL A 62 -6.45 -1.66 3.23
CA VAL A 62 -5.14 -2.31 3.10
C VAL A 62 -5.29 -3.78 3.49
N ILE A 63 -4.86 -4.69 2.61
CA ILE A 63 -5.05 -6.14 2.81
C ILE A 63 -3.75 -6.88 3.13
N GLY A 64 -2.59 -6.32 2.76
CA GLY A 64 -1.31 -6.94 3.04
C GLY A 64 -0.15 -6.32 2.27
N GLN A 65 1.04 -6.86 2.47
CA GLN A 65 2.25 -6.44 1.77
C GLN A 65 2.36 -7.15 0.41
N LEU A 66 2.70 -6.40 -0.64
CA LEU A 66 3.10 -6.96 -1.92
C LEU A 66 4.58 -7.38 -1.85
N VAL A 67 4.83 -8.67 -1.70
CA VAL A 67 6.19 -9.22 -1.64
C VAL A 67 6.73 -9.50 -3.04
N ALA A 68 5.89 -10.04 -3.93
CA ALA A 68 6.24 -10.31 -5.32
C ALA A 68 5.01 -10.37 -6.22
N GLU A 69 5.21 -10.04 -7.49
CA GLU A 69 4.23 -10.25 -8.56
C GLU A 69 4.77 -11.29 -9.55
N VAL A 70 3.94 -12.24 -9.95
CA VAL A 70 4.32 -13.32 -10.88
C VAL A 70 3.36 -13.31 -12.06
N ASP A 71 3.89 -13.05 -13.24
CA ASP A 71 3.17 -13.19 -14.49
C ASP A 71 3.07 -14.68 -14.85
N LYS A 72 1.82 -15.17 -14.96
CA LYS A 72 1.55 -16.59 -15.25
C LYS A 72 1.83 -16.99 -16.70
N VAL A 73 1.89 -16.03 -17.62
CA VAL A 73 2.08 -16.26 -19.06
C VAL A 73 3.57 -16.23 -19.39
N THR A 74 4.28 -15.20 -18.91
CA THR A 74 5.71 -15.03 -19.19
C THR A 74 6.61 -15.74 -18.18
N GLY A 75 6.07 -16.08 -17.00
CA GLY A 75 6.85 -16.60 -15.88
C GLY A 75 7.73 -15.55 -15.21
N LEU A 76 7.60 -14.26 -15.58
CA LEU A 76 8.37 -13.18 -15.00
C LEU A 76 7.95 -12.97 -13.54
N ARG A 77 8.92 -12.93 -12.64
CA ARG A 77 8.73 -12.62 -11.22
C ARG A 77 9.39 -11.28 -10.91
N ILE A 78 8.63 -10.38 -10.30
CA ILE A 78 9.12 -9.09 -9.79
C ILE A 78 9.04 -9.15 -8.26
N ASP A 79 10.19 -9.21 -7.60
CA ASP A 79 10.30 -9.20 -6.14
C ASP A 79 10.39 -7.76 -5.62
N TYR A 80 9.46 -7.38 -4.73
CA TYR A 80 9.37 -6.04 -4.14
C TYR A 80 9.96 -5.96 -2.72
N ASP A 81 10.16 -7.11 -2.05
CA ASP A 81 10.68 -7.18 -0.67
C ASP A 81 12.23 -7.27 -0.60
N ASN A 82 12.89 -7.55 -1.73
CA ASN A 82 14.34 -7.78 -1.82
C ASN A 82 15.15 -6.61 -2.42
N ILE A 83 14.60 -5.40 -2.43
CA ILE A 83 15.35 -4.21 -2.88
C ILE A 83 16.13 -3.67 -1.67
N ASN A 84 17.29 -4.27 -1.41
CA ASN A 84 18.30 -3.75 -0.49
C ASN A 84 19.65 -3.66 -1.20
#